data_AF-A0A5R2N750-F1
#
_entry.id   AF-A0A5R2N750-F1
#
_cell.length_a   1.000
_cell.length_b   1.000
_cell.length_c   1.000
_cell.angle_alpha   90.00
_cell.angle_beta   90.00
_cell.angle_gamma   90.00
#
_symmetry.space_group_name_H-M   'P 1'
#
loop_
_entity.id
_entity.type
_entity.pdbx_description
1 polymer ?
#
loop_
_entity_poly.entity_id
_entity_poly.type
_entity_poly.pdbx_seq_one_letter_code
_entity_poly.pdbx_strand_id
1 'polypeptide(L)' 'MSTAGRIVRLAERNRAEVRFVLDGQMRSALAGDTVLTAMLASGHALRCSEFGPEPRAGF' A
#
# COMPACT_ATOMS: atom_id res chain seq x y z
N MET A 1 9.14 9.55 10.07
CA MET A 1 7.84 9.29 9.42
C MET A 1 7.64 7.79 9.38
N SER A 2 6.48 7.29 9.81
CA SER A 2 6.21 5.84 9.81
C SER A 2 6.19 5.32 8.37
N THR A 3 6.91 4.24 8.10
CA THR A 3 6.89 3.54 6.80
C THR A 3 5.91 2.37 6.79
N ALA A 4 5.23 2.12 7.91
CA ALA A 4 4.28 1.03 8.05
C ALA A 4 3.02 1.29 7.21
N GLY A 5 2.45 0.20 6.68
CA GLY A 5 1.18 0.21 5.95
C GLY A 5 0.04 0.84 6.77
N ARG A 6 -0.89 1.50 6.09
CA ARG A 6 -2.10 2.07 6.67
C ARG A 6 -3.25 1.07 6.81
N ILE A 7 -3.20 -0.07 6.13
CA ILE A 7 -4.19 -1.14 6.22
C ILE A 7 -3.56 -2.36 6.89
N VAL A 8 -4.26 -2.92 7.89
CA VAL A 8 -3.88 -4.16 8.56
C VAL A 8 -4.82 -5.28 8.13
N ARG A 9 -4.25 -6.39 7.68
CA ARG A 9 -5.00 -7.58 7.27
C ARG A 9 -5.44 -8.41 8.48
N LEU A 10 -6.76 -8.44 8.73
CA LEU A 10 -7.35 -9.21 9.83
C LEU A 10 -7.63 -10.67 9.46
N ALA A 11 -7.96 -10.97 8.20
CA ALA A 11 -8.31 -12.31 7.71
C ALA A 11 -7.73 -12.56 6.29
N GLU A 12 -8.10 -13.69 5.67
CA GLU A 12 -7.76 -14.00 4.26
C GLU A 12 -6.24 -14.01 3.97
N ARG A 13 -5.44 -14.55 4.90
CA ARG A 13 -3.96 -14.58 4.83
C ARG A 13 -3.39 -15.71 3.97
N ASN A 14 -4.22 -16.68 3.60
CA ASN A 14 -3.79 -17.90 2.89
C ASN A 14 -3.89 -17.79 1.36
N ARG A 15 -4.25 -16.61 0.84
CA ARG A 15 -4.34 -16.39 -0.60
C ARG A 15 -2.94 -16.35 -1.21
N ALA A 16 -2.84 -16.68 -2.49
CA ALA A 16 -1.56 -16.67 -3.20
C ALA A 16 -0.90 -15.29 -3.14
N GLU A 17 0.41 -15.27 -2.91
CA GLU A 17 1.19 -14.03 -2.94
C GLU A 17 1.36 -13.53 -4.38
N VAL A 18 1.25 -12.21 -4.55
CA VAL A 18 1.47 -11.50 -5.82
C VAL A 18 2.52 -10.43 -5.58
N ARG A 19 3.61 -10.46 -6.37
CA ARG A 19 4.68 -9.46 -6.32
C ARG A 19 4.40 -8.34 -7.32
N PHE A 20 4.69 -7.10 -6.91
CA PHE A 20 4.53 -5.91 -7.75
C PHE A 20 5.59 -4.87 -7.41
N VAL A 21 5.76 -3.88 -8.28
CA VAL A 21 6.70 -2.76 -8.06
C VAL A 21 5.91 -1.52 -7.65
N LEU A 22 6.33 -0.89 -6.55
CA LEU A 22 5.80 0.38 -6.04
C LEU A 22 6.97 1.33 -5.81
N ASP A 23 6.98 2.47 -6.49
CA ASP A 23 8.06 3.48 -6.39
C ASP A 23 9.46 2.88 -6.61
N GLY A 24 9.56 1.96 -7.58
CA GLY A 24 10.80 1.24 -7.89
C GLY A 24 11.18 0.15 -6.89
N GLN A 25 10.40 -0.07 -5.83
CA GLN A 25 10.63 -1.12 -4.84
C GLN A 25 9.72 -2.32 -5.04
N MET A 26 10.29 -3.53 -4.95
CA MET A 26 9.50 -4.76 -4.98
C MET A 26 8.68 -4.89 -3.70
N ARG A 27 7.38 -5.15 -3.84
CA ARG A 27 6.41 -5.33 -2.75
C ARG A 27 5.58 -6.58 -2.99
N SER A 28 4.90 -7.04 -1.95
CA SER A 28 4.01 -8.21 -1.99
C SER A 28 2.59 -7.82 -1.57
N ALA A 29 1.62 -8.45 -2.23
CA ALA A 29 0.19 -8.40 -1.92
C ALA A 29 -0.39 -9.81 -2.03
N LEU A 30 -1.70 -9.95 -1.76
CA LEU A 30 -2.40 -11.23 -1.94
C LEU A 30 -3.34 -11.15 -3.14
N ALA A 31 -3.47 -12.26 -3.89
CA ALA A 31 -4.36 -12.35 -5.03
C ALA A 31 -5.80 -11.94 -4.67
N GLY A 32 -6.39 -11.05 -5.46
CA GLY A 32 -7.69 -10.45 -5.21
C GLY A 32 -7.65 -9.15 -4.38
N ASP A 33 -6.48 -8.72 -3.91
CA ASP A 33 -6.32 -7.34 -3.46
C ASP A 33 -6.56 -6.37 -4.63
N THR A 34 -7.24 -5.26 -4.35
CA THR A 34 -7.21 -4.10 -5.24
C THR A 34 -5.83 -3.44 -5.18
N VAL A 35 -5.47 -2.67 -6.20
CA VAL A 35 -4.21 -1.91 -6.24
C VAL A 35 -4.08 -1.01 -4.99
N LEU A 36 -5.16 -0.30 -4.62
CA LEU A 36 -5.16 0.58 -3.46
C LEU A 36 -4.90 -0.17 -2.15
N THR A 37 -5.56 -1.32 -1.95
CA THR A 37 -5.36 -2.14 -0.75
C THR A 37 -3.96 -2.75 -0.68
N ALA A 38 -3.40 -3.17 -1.83
CA ALA A 38 -2.03 -3.69 -1.92
C ALA A 38 -0.98 -2.61 -1.56
N MET A 39 -1.17 -1.39 -2.08
CA MET A 39 -0.31 -0.25 -1.76
C MET A 39 -0.41 0.13 -0.28
N LEU A 40 -1.62 0.31 0.26
CA LEU A 40 -1.80 0.75 1.65
C LEU A 40 -1.48 -0.34 2.69
N ALA A 41 -1.46 -1.62 2.31
CA ALA A 41 -0.95 -2.68 3.19
C ALA A 41 0.58 -2.65 3.34
N SER A 42 1.30 -2.06 2.38
CA SER A 42 2.77 -2.08 2.31
C SER A 42 3.43 -0.70 2.44
N GLY A 43 2.69 0.38 2.22
CA GLY A 43 3.16 1.75 2.25
C GLY A 43 2.24 2.70 3.02
N HIS A 44 2.80 3.82 3.47
CA HIS A 44 2.11 4.80 4.30
C HIS A 44 1.37 5.87 3.47
N ALA A 45 1.87 6.21 2.28
CA ALA A 45 1.36 7.30 1.44
C ALA A 45 1.34 6.86 -0.03
N LEU A 46 0.47 7.48 -0.82
CA LEU A 46 0.25 7.25 -2.24
C LEU A 46 0.70 8.42 -3.11
N ARG A 47 0.64 9.64 -2.56
CA ARG A 47 1.03 10.86 -3.27
C ARG A 47 1.41 11.98 -2.30
N CYS A 48 2.11 12.98 -2.81
CA CYS A 48 2.21 14.27 -2.15
C CYS A 48 0.96 15.11 -2.44
N SER A 49 0.60 15.98 -1.51
CA SER A 49 -0.40 17.03 -1.73
C SER A 49 0.09 17.98 -2.81
N GLU A 50 -0.79 18.41 -3.71
CA GLU A 50 -0.46 19.42 -4.73
C GLU A 50 -0.36 20.83 -4.13
N PHE A 51 -1.01 21.05 -2.99
CA PHE A 51 -1.15 22.35 -2.34
C PHE A 51 -0.35 22.48 -1.05
N GLY A 52 0.54 21.52 -0.74
CA GLY A 52 1.32 21.55 0.50
C GLY A 52 2.29 20.38 0.64
N PRO A 53 3.10 20.37 1.71
CA PRO A 53 4.12 19.34 1.94
C PRO A 53 3.54 18.00 2.44
N GLU A 54 2.22 17.90 2.65
CA GLU A 54 1.63 16.77 3.32
C GLU A 54 1.58 15.51 2.43
N PRO A 55 1.97 14.34 2.95
CA PRO A 55 1.71 13.06 2.29
C PRO A 55 0.23 12.67 2.40
N ARG A 56 -0.31 12.07 1.34
CA ARG A 56 -1.71 11.62 1.25
C ARG A 56 -1.77 10.11 0.99
N ALA A 57 -2.76 9.45 1.59
CA ALA A 57 -2.98 8.00 1.50
C ALA A 57 -4.39 7.64 0.98
N GLY A 58 -5.08 8.60 0.36
CA GLY A 58 -6.47 8.53 -0.07
C GLY A 58 -6.92 9.86 -0.68
N PHE A 59 -8.24 10.03 -0.82
CA PHE A 59 -8.84 11.32 -1.18
C PHE A 59 -8.47 12.39 -0.14
#